data_AF-A0A7J3X847-F1
#
_entry.id   AF-A0A7J3X847-F1
#
_cell.length_a   1.000
_cell.length_b   1.000
_cell.length_c   1.000
_cell.angle_alpha   90.00
_cell.angle_beta   90.00
_cell.angle_gamma   90.00
#
_symmetry.space_group_name_H-M   'P 1'
#
loop_
_entity.id
_entity.type
_entity.pdbx_description
1 polymer ?
#
loop_
_entity_poly.entity_id
_entity_poly.type
_entity_poly.pdbx_seq_one_letter_code
_entity_poly.pdbx_strand_id
1 'polypeptide(L)'
;MAAQSSAADRLELGRLAAYLGLALVLSVFVSAVYFAFTYERPPLPGDISRGLWVLVTEALYLLGKVVFLSLALAAAVELLKVGLSARRESERVA
;
A
#
# COMPACT_ATOMS: atom_id res chain seq x y z
N MET A 1 18.39 -35.03 -6.75
CA MET A 1 18.76 -33.73 -7.36
C MET A 1 17.56 -32.83 -7.66
N ALA A 2 16.37 -33.33 -8.06
CA ALA A 2 15.20 -32.48 -8.36
C ALA A 2 14.58 -31.72 -7.16
N ALA A 3 14.72 -32.21 -5.93
CA ALA A 3 14.13 -31.58 -4.74
C ALA A 3 14.85 -30.28 -4.28
N GLN A 4 16.14 -30.13 -4.59
CA GLN A 4 16.92 -28.94 -4.20
C GLN A 4 16.60 -27.71 -5.06
N SER A 5 16.28 -27.89 -6.35
CA SER A 5 15.90 -26.76 -7.23
C SER A 5 14.58 -26.12 -6.78
N SER A 6 13.58 -26.93 -6.40
CA SER A 6 12.29 -26.44 -5.89
C SER A 6 12.42 -25.58 -4.62
N ALA A 7 13.35 -25.91 -3.73
CA ALA A 7 13.57 -25.14 -2.50
C ALA A 7 14.25 -23.80 -2.76
N ALA A 8 15.23 -23.77 -3.67
CA ALA A 8 15.90 -22.54 -4.10
C ALA A 8 14.93 -21.57 -4.80
N ASP A 9 14.10 -22.08 -5.71
CA ASP A 9 13.10 -21.28 -6.44
C ASP A 9 12.07 -20.64 -5.48
N ARG A 10 11.62 -21.39 -4.47
CA ARG A 10 10.73 -20.86 -3.42
C ARG A 10 11.38 -19.76 -2.59
N LEU A 11 12.68 -19.87 -2.34
CA LEU A 11 13.43 -18.87 -1.62
C LEU A 11 13.55 -17.57 -2.41
N GLU A 12 13.86 -17.67 -3.71
CA GLU A 12 13.96 -16.52 -4.60
C GLU A 12 12.62 -15.82 -4.76
N LEU A 13 11.53 -16.58 -4.96
CA LEU A 13 10.17 -16.04 -5.01
C LEU A 13 9.79 -15.36 -3.68
N GLY A 14 10.17 -15.95 -2.54
CA GLY A 14 9.95 -15.35 -1.21
C GLY A 14 10.70 -14.02 -1.05
N ARG A 15 11.97 -13.98 -1.44
CA ARG A 15 12.78 -12.73 -1.42
C ARG A 15 12.20 -11.67 -2.35
N LEU A 16 11.81 -12.06 -3.56
CA LEU A 16 11.18 -11.16 -4.52
C LEU A 16 9.87 -10.59 -3.98
N ALA A 17 9.01 -11.43 -3.42
CA ALA A 17 7.77 -10.99 -2.78
C ALA A 17 8.02 -10.02 -1.62
N ALA A 18 9.06 -10.27 -0.80
CA ALA A 18 9.43 -9.36 0.29
C ALA A 18 9.92 -8.00 -0.23
N TYR A 19 10.77 -7.97 -1.27
CA TYR A 19 11.24 -6.72 -1.86
C TYR A 19 10.12 -5.94 -2.53
N LEU A 20 9.24 -6.61 -3.27
CA LEU A 20 8.07 -5.98 -3.89
C LEU A 20 7.09 -5.45 -2.84
N GLY A 21 6.84 -6.21 -1.78
CA GLY A 21 6.00 -5.79 -0.66
C GLY A 21 6.58 -4.54 0.03
N LEU A 22 7.89 -4.54 0.32
CA LEU A 22 8.55 -3.38 0.90
C LEU A 22 8.50 -2.16 -0.01
N ALA A 23 8.80 -2.32 -1.30
CA ALA A 23 8.73 -1.24 -2.28
C ALA A 23 7.31 -0.67 -2.37
N LEU A 24 6.28 -1.52 -2.34
CA LEU A 24 4.89 -1.09 -2.32
C LEU A 24 4.54 -0.31 -1.05
N VAL A 25 4.93 -0.79 0.14
CA VAL A 25 4.72 -0.06 1.41
C VAL A 25 5.34 1.34 1.34
N LEU A 26 6.59 1.43 0.87
CA LEU A 26 7.27 2.71 0.71
C LEU A 26 6.56 3.61 -0.30
N SER A 27 6.10 3.06 -1.43
CA SER A 27 5.35 3.82 -2.44
C SER A 27 4.02 4.37 -1.91
N VAL A 28 3.30 3.58 -1.11
CA VAL A 28 2.05 4.00 -0.45
C VAL A 28 2.33 5.10 0.55
N PHE A 29 3.41 4.98 1.33
CA PHE A 29 3.83 6.03 2.28
C PHE A 29 4.17 7.33 1.56
N VAL A 30 5.01 7.28 0.51
CA VAL A 30 5.35 8.46 -0.29
C VAL A 30 4.11 9.09 -0.92
N SER A 31 3.18 8.28 -1.43
CA SER A 31 1.92 8.77 -2.00
C SER A 31 1.04 9.44 -0.97
N ALA A 32 0.93 8.88 0.24
CA ALA A 32 0.18 9.48 1.35
C ALA A 32 0.76 10.83 1.75
N VAL A 33 2.09 10.91 1.89
CA VAL A 33 2.82 12.16 2.19
C VAL A 33 2.62 13.18 1.08
N TYR A 34 2.76 12.77 -0.19
CA TYR A 34 2.53 13.63 -1.34
C TYR A 34 1.10 14.19 -1.36
N PHE A 35 0.08 13.37 -1.11
CA PHE A 35 -1.31 13.83 -1.04
C PHE A 35 -1.56 14.78 0.14
N ALA A 36 -0.85 14.63 1.25
CA ALA A 36 -0.94 15.56 2.36
C ALA A 36 -0.32 16.92 2.02
N PHE A 37 0.84 16.93 1.35
CA PHE A 37 1.52 18.18 0.96
C PHE A 37 0.86 18.93 -0.19
N THR A 38 0.26 18.20 -1.14
CA THR A 38 -0.42 18.78 -2.30
C THR A 38 -1.90 19.07 -2.06
N TYR A 39 -2.37 18.88 -0.82
CA TYR A 39 -3.75 19.16 -0.50
C TYR A 39 -4.01 20.66 -0.43
N GLU A 40 -4.65 21.18 -1.46
CA GLU A 40 -5.20 22.53 -1.46
C GLU A 40 -6.68 22.47 -1.08
N ARG A 41 -7.04 23.18 0.00
CA ARG A 41 -8.43 23.26 0.44
C ARG A 41 -9.24 24.06 -0.60
N PRO A 42 -10.35 23.52 -1.12
CA PRO A 42 -11.17 24.25 -2.08
C PRO A 42 -11.76 25.53 -1.44
N PRO A 43 -11.81 26.65 -2.17
CA PRO A 43 -12.39 27.88 -1.66
C PRO A 43 -13.90 27.71 -1.43
N LEU A 44 -14.39 28.15 -0.26
CA LEU A 44 -15.81 28.10 0.07
C LEU A 44 -16.53 29.29 -0.59
N PRO A 45 -17.53 29.04 -1.45
CA PRO A 45 -18.35 30.12 -2.01
C PRO A 45 -19.22 30.77 -0.93
N GLY A 46 -19.56 32.05 -1.11
CA GLY A 46 -20.43 32.79 -0.18
C GLY A 46 -21.89 32.32 -0.13
N ASP A 47 -22.29 31.44 -1.04
CA ASP A 47 -23.61 30.78 -1.05
C ASP A 47 -23.55 29.48 -0.25
N ILE A 48 -24.35 29.39 0.81
CA ILE A 48 -24.43 28.24 1.74
C ILE A 48 -24.71 26.93 1.00
N SER A 49 -25.62 26.96 0.02
CA SER A 49 -26.03 25.74 -0.70
C SER A 49 -24.88 25.18 -1.54
N ARG A 50 -24.09 26.07 -2.17
CA ARG A 50 -22.89 25.69 -2.91
C ARG A 50 -21.75 25.30 -1.97
N GLY A 51 -21.60 25.98 -0.84
CA GLY A 51 -20.59 25.66 0.18
C GLY A 51 -20.76 24.25 0.76
N LEU A 52 -22.00 23.84 1.06
CA LEU A 52 -22.29 22.47 1.50
C LEU A 52 -21.91 21.44 0.43
N TRP A 53 -22.22 21.68 -0.84
CA TRP A 53 -21.83 20.78 -1.93
C TRP A 53 -20.31 20.66 -2.11
N VAL A 54 -19.58 21.77 -1.96
CA VAL A 54 -18.10 21.75 -2.00
C VAL A 54 -17.56 20.91 -0.84
N LEU A 55 -18.08 21.08 0.37
CA LEU A 55 -17.64 20.30 1.54
C LEU A 55 -17.95 18.80 1.41
N VAL A 56 -19.13 18.44 0.87
CA VAL A 56 -19.48 17.03 0.65
C VAL A 56 -18.56 16.40 -0.39
N THR A 57 -18.28 17.10 -1.49
CA THR A 57 -17.37 16.58 -2.52
C THR A 57 -15.92 16.50 -2.03
N GLU A 58 -15.47 17.47 -1.24
CA GLU A 58 -14.17 17.46 -0.54
C GLU A 58 -14.07 16.25 0.41
N ALA A 59 -15.09 16.01 1.23
CA ALA A 59 -15.13 14.88 2.15
C ALA A 59 -15.12 13.53 1.42
N LEU A 60 -15.90 13.38 0.35
CA LEU A 60 -15.91 12.17 -0.47
C LEU A 60 -14.57 11.93 -1.17
N TYR A 61 -13.93 12.99 -1.66
CA TYR A 61 -12.62 12.93 -2.29
C TYR A 61 -11.53 12.48 -1.31
N LEU A 62 -11.49 13.08 -0.11
CA LEU A 62 -10.56 12.69 0.94
C LEU A 62 -10.82 11.27 1.45
N LEU A 63 -12.08 10.91 1.64
CA LEU A 63 -12.46 9.55 2.04
C LEU A 63 -11.99 8.52 1.01
N GLY A 64 -12.19 8.80 -0.28
CA GLY A 64 -11.71 7.95 -1.38
C GLY A 64 -10.20 7.71 -1.32
N LYS A 65 -9.40 8.77 -1.07
CA LYS A 65 -7.94 8.65 -0.88
C LYS A 65 -7.60 7.75 0.31
N VAL A 66 -8.27 7.95 1.44
CA VAL A 66 -8.02 7.15 2.66
C VAL A 66 -8.33 5.68 2.40
N VAL A 67 -9.47 5.37 1.78
CA VAL A 67 -9.85 3.99 1.46
C VAL A 67 -8.85 3.36 0.50
N PHE A 68 -8.48 4.07 -0.57
CA PHE A 68 -7.49 3.58 -1.54
C PHE A 68 -6.14 3.29 -0.91
N LEU A 69 -5.59 4.24 -0.14
CA LEU A 69 -4.30 4.06 0.54
C LEU A 69 -4.36 2.93 1.57
N SER A 70 -5.48 2.77 2.28
CA SER A 70 -5.66 1.69 3.26
C SER A 70 -5.65 0.32 2.60
N LEU A 71 -6.36 0.16 1.49
CA LEU A 71 -6.39 -1.09 0.72
C LEU A 71 -5.03 -1.40 0.10
N ALA A 72 -4.37 -0.39 -0.49
CA ALA A 72 -3.04 -0.54 -1.05
C ALA A 72 -2.01 -0.95 0.02
N LEU A 73 -2.06 -0.33 1.19
CA LEU A 73 -1.20 -0.69 2.32
C LEU A 73 -1.47 -2.11 2.80
N ALA A 74 -2.74 -2.50 2.94
CA ALA A 74 -3.11 -3.86 3.34
C ALA A 74 -2.56 -4.90 2.36
N ALA A 75 -2.74 -4.69 1.06
CA ALA A 75 -2.21 -5.58 0.02
C ALA A 75 -0.68 -5.66 0.05
N ALA A 76 0.01 -4.52 0.21
CA ALA A 76 1.47 -4.46 0.31
C ALA A 76 2.00 -5.21 1.54
N VAL A 77 1.32 -5.07 2.68
CA VAL A 77 1.66 -5.76 3.92
C VAL A 77 1.44 -7.27 3.79
N GLU A 78 0.35 -7.72 3.17
CA GLU A 78 0.13 -9.16 2.93
C GLU A 78 1.22 -9.75 2.02
N LEU A 79 1.59 -9.05 0.95
CA LEU A 79 2.69 -9.48 0.07
C LEU A 79 4.03 -9.57 0.84
N LEU A 80 4.31 -8.59 1.69
CA LEU A 80 5.50 -8.58 2.54
C LEU A 80 5.50 -9.75 3.53
N LYS A 81 4.36 -10.04 4.17
CA LYS A 81 4.21 -11.20 5.07
C LYS A 81 4.49 -12.51 4.35
N VAL A 82 3.96 -12.69 3.14
CA VAL A 82 4.20 -13.88 2.31
C VAL A 82 5.68 -14.03 1.96
N GLY A 83 6.35 -12.95 1.58
CA GLY A 83 7.79 -13.00 1.30
C GLY A 83 8.64 -13.34 2.52
N LEU A 84 8.31 -12.78 3.68
CA LEU A 84 9.03 -13.01 4.93
C LEU A 84 8.78 -14.42 5.50
N SER A 85 7.57 -14.97 5.36
CA SER A 85 7.26 -16.33 5.82
C SER A 85 8.00 -17.39 5.00
N ALA A 86 8.08 -17.22 3.67
CA ALA A 86 8.86 -18.10 2.79
C ALA A 86 10.34 -18.14 3.18
N ARG A 87 10.91 -16.99 3.58
CA ARG A 87 12.29 -16.93 4.09
C ARG A 87 12.46 -17.67 5.41
N ARG A 88 11.56 -17.46 6.38
CA ARG A 88 11.62 -18.12 7.70
C ARG A 88 11.48 -19.64 7.61
N GLU A 89 10.64 -20.12 6.70
CA GLU A 89 10.48 -21.56 6.46
C GLU A 89 11.79 -22.18 5.97
N SER A 90 12.48 -21.53 5.04
CA SER A 90 13.77 -22.05 4.58
C SER A 90 14.87 -22.01 5.63
N GLU A 91 14.88 -21.02 6.53
CA GLU A 91 15.85 -20.96 7.63
C GLU A 91 15.61 -22.07 8.68
N ARG A 92 14.41 -22.67 8.74
CA ARG A 92 14.11 -23.81 9.62
C ARG A 92 14.45 -25.18 9.01
N VAL A 93 14.48 -25.26 7.68
CA VAL A 93 14.71 -26.50 6.93
C VAL A 93 16.19 -26.70 6.59
N ALA A 94 16.98 -25.62 6.58
CA ALA A 94 18.44 -25.63 6.40
C ALA A 94 19.18 -25.95 7.71
#